data_AF-A0A1W9MP07-F1
#
_entry.id   AF-A0A1W9MP07-F1
#
_cell.length_a   1.000
_cell.length_b   1.000
_cell.length_c   1.000
_cell.angle_alpha   90.00
_cell.angle_beta   90.00
_cell.angle_gamma   90.00
#
_symmetry.space_group_name_H-M   'P 1'
#
loop_
_entity.id
_entity.type
_entity.pdbx_description
1 polymer ?
#
loop_
_entity_poly.entity_id
_entity_poly.type
_entity_poly.pdbx_seq_one_letter_code
_entity_poly.pdbx_strand_id
1 'polypeptide(L)'
;MADITCDCDGKIDKFIDIHGVKNALPLHELKNDEEYYPGVFPVGAYQETLGDLHNLPGDMNVVSIRVDEDGDYSFVREIEGDSVADVLAYVEYDPKQMIVEFRKTAEEAIRKGLITPQERRKIMSAYEAGLRGDTYFER
;
A
#
# COMPACT_ATOMS: atom_id res chain seq x y z
N MET A 1 -1.91 18.52 3.34
CA MET A 1 -2.00 17.25 2.56
C MET A 1 -1.97 16.14 3.57
N ALA A 2 -2.87 15.16 3.50
CA ALA A 2 -2.93 14.06 4.46
C ALA A 2 -2.68 12.72 3.74
N ASP A 3 -2.16 11.75 4.48
CA ASP A 3 -2.05 10.37 4.01
C ASP A 3 -3.36 9.59 4.23
N ILE A 4 -3.32 8.28 3.99
CA ILE A 4 -4.48 7.38 4.11
C ILE A 4 -4.60 6.72 5.49
N THR A 5 -3.73 7.07 6.44
CA THR A 5 -3.77 6.50 7.78
C THR A 5 -4.99 6.99 8.54
N CYS A 6 -5.40 6.24 9.56
CA CYS A 6 -6.49 6.63 10.44
C CYS A 6 -6.09 7.72 11.46
N ASP A 7 -4.84 8.15 11.46
CA ASP A 7 -4.31 9.15 12.40
C ASP A 7 -4.39 10.56 11.81
N CYS A 8 -4.76 11.53 12.64
CA CYS A 8 -4.78 12.94 12.27
C CYS A 8 -3.38 13.57 12.15
N ASP A 9 -2.36 12.90 12.70
CA ASP A 9 -0.95 13.31 12.60
C ASP A 9 -0.33 12.98 11.22
N GLY A 10 -0.96 12.10 10.43
CA GLY A 10 -0.57 11.71 9.07
C GLY A 10 -0.77 12.82 8.04
N LYS A 11 -0.13 13.97 8.23
CA LYS A 11 -0.29 15.15 7.38
C LYS A 11 0.95 16.02 7.25
N ILE A 12 1.06 16.66 6.09
CA ILE A 12 2.01 17.73 5.81
C ILE A 12 1.27 19.07 5.89
N ASP A 13 1.70 19.88 6.86
CA ASP A 13 1.15 21.21 7.14
C ASP A 13 2.07 22.37 6.71
N LYS A 14 3.30 22.06 6.26
CA LYS A 14 4.31 23.06 5.86
C LYS A 14 4.90 22.73 4.51
N PHE A 15 4.92 23.71 3.61
CA PHE A 15 5.36 23.57 2.23
C PHE A 15 6.41 24.63 1.89
N ILE A 16 7.35 24.27 1.04
CA ILE A 16 8.43 25.15 0.55
C ILE A 16 7.83 26.25 -0.33
N ASP A 17 8.27 27.49 -0.13
CA ASP A 17 7.95 28.63 -0.97
C ASP A 17 9.19 29.51 -1.21
N ILE A 18 9.19 30.28 -2.29
CA ILE A 18 10.31 31.18 -2.64
C ILE A 18 10.61 32.23 -1.55
N HIS A 19 9.63 32.56 -0.71
CA HIS A 19 9.75 33.55 0.36
C HIS A 19 9.69 32.94 1.76
N GLY A 20 9.83 31.61 1.89
CA GLY A 20 9.85 30.92 3.17
C GLY A 20 8.97 29.68 3.19
N VAL A 21 8.05 29.59 4.15
CA VAL A 21 7.21 28.41 4.37
C VAL A 21 5.75 28.81 4.28
N LYS A 22 4.97 28.06 3.51
CA LYS A 22 3.51 28.19 3.42
C LYS A 22 2.83 27.06 4.18
N ASN A 23 1.60 27.33 4.65
CA ASN A 23 0.76 26.33 5.32
C ASN A 23 -0.14 25.56 4.33
N ALA A 24 -0.02 25.84 3.02
CA ALA A 24 -0.77 25.19 1.97
C ALA A 24 0.04 25.12 0.68
N LEU A 25 -0.18 24.07 -0.10
CA LEU A 25 0.41 23.86 -1.41
C LEU A 25 -0.60 24.24 -2.50
N PRO A 26 -0.30 25.23 -3.36
CA PRO A 26 -1.10 25.49 -4.56
C PRO A 26 -1.04 24.28 -5.49
N LEU A 27 -2.19 23.75 -5.88
CA LEU A 27 -2.32 22.64 -6.82
C LEU A 27 -3.21 23.05 -8.00
N HIS A 28 -3.06 22.34 -9.10
CA HIS A 28 -3.98 22.42 -10.24
C HIS A 28 -5.35 21.85 -9.84
N GLU A 29 -6.38 22.17 -10.62
CA GLU A 29 -7.72 21.58 -10.41
C GLU A 29 -7.67 20.07 -10.62
N LEU A 30 -8.23 19.32 -9.67
CA LEU A 30 -8.33 17.87 -9.75
C LEU A 30 -9.49 17.48 -10.66
N LYS A 31 -9.27 16.50 -11.54
CA LYS A 31 -10.32 15.94 -12.39
C LYS A 31 -10.58 14.50 -11.95
N ASN A 32 -11.84 14.15 -11.75
CA ASN A 32 -12.23 12.86 -11.14
C ASN A 32 -11.75 11.63 -11.94
N ASP A 33 -11.62 11.77 -13.26
CA ASP A 33 -11.31 10.69 -14.19
C ASP A 33 -9.83 10.65 -14.61
N GLU A 34 -8.97 11.47 -13.99
CA GLU A 34 -7.53 11.51 -14.24
C GLU A 34 -6.75 11.11 -12.98
N GLU A 35 -5.68 10.34 -13.18
CA GLU A 35 -4.72 10.03 -12.11
C GLU A 35 -3.92 11.28 -11.73
N TYR A 36 -3.68 11.47 -10.43
CA TYR A 36 -2.98 12.64 -9.91
C TYR A 36 -1.85 12.20 -8.97
N TYR A 37 -0.61 12.33 -9.44
CA TYR A 37 0.58 11.87 -8.73
C TYR A 37 1.31 13.04 -8.05
N PRO A 38 1.26 13.14 -6.71
CA PRO A 38 2.15 14.03 -5.97
C PRO A 38 3.55 13.44 -5.85
N GLY A 39 4.58 14.29 -5.89
CA GLY A 39 5.97 13.92 -5.59
C GLY A 39 6.46 14.59 -4.32
N VAL A 40 7.19 13.86 -3.47
CA VAL A 40 7.77 14.38 -2.23
C VAL A 40 9.28 14.38 -2.34
N PHE A 41 9.89 15.55 -2.14
CA PHE A 41 11.34 15.74 -2.22
C PHE A 41 11.81 16.73 -1.15
N PRO A 42 13.03 16.58 -0.60
CA PRO A 42 13.94 15.42 -0.76
C PRO A 42 13.65 14.33 0.29
N VAL A 43 13.68 13.05 -0.11
CA VAL A 43 13.42 11.88 0.76
C VAL A 43 14.53 10.82 0.73
N GLY A 44 15.73 11.20 0.24
CA GLY A 44 16.81 10.24 -0.01
C GLY A 44 17.68 9.87 1.20
N ALA A 45 17.38 10.34 2.41
CA ALA A 45 18.25 10.15 3.57
C ALA A 45 17.46 9.96 4.87
N TYR A 46 17.64 8.82 5.51
CA TYR A 46 16.95 8.36 6.74
C TYR A 46 15.51 7.87 6.57
N GLN A 47 14.74 8.38 5.60
CA GLN A 47 13.30 8.06 5.50
C GLN A 47 13.03 6.57 5.30
N GLU A 48 13.83 5.89 4.47
CA GLU A 48 13.67 4.46 4.18
C GLU A 48 13.86 3.59 5.44
N THR A 49 14.85 3.89 6.28
CA THR A 49 15.18 3.04 7.44
C THR A 49 14.39 3.39 8.70
N LEU A 50 13.79 4.59 8.76
CA LEU A 50 13.04 5.06 9.93
C LEU A 50 11.52 4.88 9.79
N GLY A 51 11.05 4.32 8.67
CA GLY A 51 9.65 3.98 8.48
C GLY A 51 9.16 2.98 9.52
N ASP A 52 7.89 3.10 9.87
CA ASP A 52 7.17 2.11 10.69
C ASP A 52 5.93 1.60 9.95
N LEU A 53 5.24 0.63 10.56
CA LEU A 53 4.06 -0.02 10.01
C LEU A 53 2.77 0.55 10.64
N HIS A 54 2.64 1.88 10.75
CA HIS A 54 1.46 2.50 11.35
C HIS A 54 0.17 2.25 10.55
N ASN A 55 -0.74 1.45 11.09
CA ASN A 55 -1.90 0.84 10.39
C ASN A 55 -1.55 -0.25 9.37
N LEU A 56 -0.36 -0.85 9.49
CA LEU A 56 0.13 -1.92 8.63
C LEU A 56 0.31 -1.62 7.12
N PRO A 57 0.51 -0.37 6.64
CA PRO A 57 1.12 -0.16 5.34
C PRO A 57 2.57 -0.63 5.42
N GLY A 58 2.95 -1.50 4.50
CA GLY A 58 4.31 -2.03 4.40
C GLY A 58 5.22 -1.18 3.52
N ASP A 59 6.39 -1.72 3.23
CA ASP A 59 7.36 -1.06 2.34
C ASP A 59 6.76 -0.84 0.95
N MET A 60 7.09 0.30 0.33
CA MET A 60 6.64 0.65 -1.02
C MET A 60 7.50 -0.02 -2.10
N ASN A 61 6.96 -0.12 -3.30
CA ASN A 61 7.75 -0.49 -4.48
C ASN A 61 8.89 0.52 -4.71
N VAL A 62 10.12 0.03 -4.89
CA VAL A 62 11.31 0.85 -5.15
C VAL A 62 11.88 0.53 -6.53
N VAL A 63 12.07 1.58 -7.33
CA VAL A 63 12.65 1.48 -8.67
C VAL A 63 13.88 2.37 -8.78
N SER A 64 15.01 1.79 -9.22
CA SER A 64 16.23 2.53 -9.53
C SER A 64 16.32 2.77 -11.03
N ILE A 65 16.31 4.05 -11.42
CA ILE A 65 16.38 4.48 -12.82
C ILE A 65 17.77 5.02 -13.12
N ARG A 66 18.35 4.59 -14.23
CA ARG A 66 19.55 5.22 -14.81
C ARG A 66 19.14 5.97 -16.06
N VAL A 67 19.63 7.20 -16.21
CA VAL A 67 19.46 8.01 -17.40
C VAL A 67 20.81 8.06 -18.12
N ASP A 68 20.82 7.72 -19.39
CA ASP A 68 22.00 7.69 -20.25
C ASP A 68 22.25 9.07 -20.90
N GLU A 69 23.44 9.26 -21.49
CA GLU A 69 23.86 10.58 -22.02
C GLU A 69 23.02 11.06 -23.21
N ASP A 70 22.37 10.15 -23.92
CA ASP A 70 21.45 10.42 -25.04
C ASP A 70 20.02 10.75 -24.57
N GLY A 71 19.76 10.68 -23.26
CA GLY A 71 18.48 10.96 -22.65
C GLY A 71 17.53 9.76 -22.58
N ASP A 72 17.97 8.57 -23.01
CA ASP A 72 17.23 7.33 -22.75
C ASP A 72 17.36 6.93 -21.27
N TYR A 73 16.49 6.04 -20.81
CA TYR A 73 16.53 5.55 -19.43
C TYR A 73 16.30 4.04 -19.34
N SER A 74 16.90 3.44 -18.31
CA SER A 74 16.76 2.02 -18.01
C SER A 74 16.43 1.78 -16.54
N PHE A 75 15.62 0.74 -16.29
CA PHE A 75 15.39 0.22 -14.95
C PHE A 75 16.55 -0.68 -14.55
N VAL A 76 17.29 -0.27 -13.53
CA VAL A 76 18.49 -0.99 -13.05
C VAL A 76 18.12 -1.96 -11.94
N ARG A 77 17.12 -1.62 -11.14
CA ARG A 77 16.65 -2.44 -10.02
C ARG A 77 15.19 -2.13 -9.73
N GLU A 78 14.42 -3.18 -9.50
CA GLU A 78 13.04 -3.14 -9.06
C GLU A 78 12.92 -4.00 -7.80
N ILE A 79 12.34 -3.43 -6.76
CA ILE A 79 12.05 -4.10 -5.50
C ILE A 79 10.55 -3.96 -5.28
N GLU A 80 9.85 -5.09 -5.18
CA GLU A 80 8.43 -5.09 -4.84
C GLU A 80 8.25 -4.71 -3.38
N GLY A 81 7.20 -3.93 -3.11
CA GLY A 81 6.75 -3.61 -1.77
C GLY A 81 6.17 -4.82 -1.05
N ASP A 82 5.87 -4.66 0.23
CA ASP A 82 5.30 -5.73 1.03
C ASP A 82 3.83 -5.99 0.65
N SER A 83 3.46 -7.28 0.62
CA SER A 83 2.05 -7.68 0.57
C SER A 83 1.42 -7.65 1.98
N VAL A 84 0.09 -7.72 2.04
CA VAL A 84 -0.63 -7.89 3.31
C VAL A 84 -0.14 -9.12 4.09
N ALA A 85 0.19 -10.21 3.40
CA ALA A 85 0.74 -11.41 4.03
C ALA A 85 2.13 -11.18 4.64
N ASP A 86 2.99 -10.39 3.99
CA ASP A 86 4.32 -10.06 4.50
C ASP A 86 4.20 -9.21 5.77
N VAL A 87 3.35 -8.17 5.75
CA VAL A 87 3.07 -7.32 6.91
C VAL A 87 2.49 -8.13 8.08
N LEU A 88 1.56 -9.05 7.83
CA LEU A 88 1.03 -9.93 8.86
C LEU A 88 2.10 -10.87 9.44
N ALA A 89 3.03 -11.35 8.62
CA ALA A 89 4.14 -12.17 9.09
C ALA A 89 5.09 -11.39 10.01
N TYR A 90 5.32 -10.10 9.77
CA TYR A 90 6.12 -9.24 10.65
C TYR A 90 5.52 -9.12 12.06
N VAL A 91 4.19 -9.11 12.19
CA VAL A 91 3.48 -9.08 13.48
C VAL A 91 3.15 -10.47 14.02
N GLU A 92 3.96 -11.47 13.65
CA GLU A 92 3.93 -12.86 14.15
C GLU A 92 2.68 -13.68 13.81
N TYR A 93 1.90 -13.27 12.79
CA TYR A 93 0.88 -14.15 12.22
C TYR A 93 1.51 -15.11 11.20
N ASP A 94 0.87 -16.27 11.01
CA ASP A 94 1.22 -17.20 9.93
C ASP A 94 0.12 -17.14 8.85
N PRO A 95 0.33 -16.42 7.73
CA PRO A 95 -0.64 -16.32 6.65
C PRO A 95 -1.12 -17.68 6.12
N LYS A 96 -0.26 -18.71 6.12
CA LYS A 96 -0.64 -20.05 5.68
C LYS A 96 -1.63 -20.68 6.65
N GLN A 97 -1.41 -20.53 7.96
CA GLN A 97 -2.37 -20.99 8.96
C GLN A 97 -3.67 -20.20 8.90
N MET A 98 -3.60 -18.89 8.71
CA MET A 98 -4.80 -18.05 8.57
C MET A 98 -5.70 -18.53 7.41
N ILE A 99 -5.11 -18.88 6.25
CA ILE A 99 -5.86 -19.44 5.12
C ILE A 99 -6.54 -20.77 5.49
N VAL A 100 -5.84 -21.63 6.24
CA VAL A 100 -6.38 -22.93 6.68
C VAL A 100 -7.56 -22.73 7.65
N GLU A 101 -7.43 -21.84 8.63
CA GLU A 101 -8.49 -21.55 9.60
C GLU A 101 -9.69 -20.86 8.96
N PHE A 102 -9.45 -19.92 8.03
CA PHE A 102 -10.53 -19.27 7.28
C PHE A 102 -11.28 -20.28 6.40
N ARG A 103 -10.57 -21.23 5.80
CA ARG A 103 -11.18 -22.33 5.02
C ARG A 103 -12.09 -23.20 5.88
N LYS A 104 -11.67 -23.57 7.10
CA LYS A 104 -12.51 -24.32 8.05
C LYS A 104 -13.78 -23.53 8.40
N THR A 105 -13.63 -22.24 8.68
CA THR A 105 -14.76 -21.33 8.97
C THR A 105 -15.77 -21.30 7.82
N ALA A 106 -15.29 -21.18 6.57
CA ALA A 106 -16.15 -21.19 5.40
C ALA A 106 -16.84 -22.56 5.17
N GLU A 107 -16.19 -23.67 5.51
CA GLU A 107 -16.81 -25.00 5.46
C GLU A 107 -17.91 -25.19 6.50
N GLU A 108 -17.71 -24.67 7.71
CA GLU A 108 -18.76 -24.65 8.73
C GLU A 108 -19.96 -23.80 8.30
N ALA A 109 -19.72 -22.66 7.64
CA ALA A 109 -20.78 -21.82 7.11
C ALA A 109 -21.63 -22.54 6.05
N ILE A 110 -21.02 -23.39 5.21
CA ILE A 110 -21.76 -24.27 4.29
C ILE A 110 -22.64 -25.26 5.08
N ARG A 111 -22.08 -25.93 6.11
CA ARG A 111 -22.83 -26.90 6.93
C ARG A 111 -24.02 -26.26 7.64
N LYS A 112 -23.89 -24.99 8.03
CA LYS A 112 -24.96 -24.19 8.66
C LYS A 112 -25.94 -23.58 7.64
N GLY A 113 -25.72 -23.77 6.34
CA GLY A 113 -26.57 -23.22 5.29
C GLY A 113 -26.48 -21.69 5.13
N LEU A 114 -25.42 -21.05 5.63
CA LEU A 114 -25.23 -19.60 5.54
C LEU A 114 -24.67 -19.16 4.18
N ILE A 115 -23.90 -20.03 3.54
CA ILE A 115 -23.33 -19.82 2.21
C ILE A 115 -23.40 -21.10 1.38
N THR A 116 -23.36 -20.94 0.07
CA THR A 116 -23.27 -22.04 -0.90
C THR A 116 -21.81 -22.45 -1.16
N PRO A 117 -21.57 -23.66 -1.73
CA PRO A 117 -20.22 -24.05 -2.17
C PRO A 117 -19.59 -23.12 -3.21
N GLN A 118 -20.41 -22.49 -4.06
CA GLN A 118 -19.95 -21.52 -5.06
C GLN A 118 -19.50 -20.21 -4.40
N GLU A 119 -20.26 -19.70 -3.43
CA GLU A 119 -19.90 -18.53 -2.64
C GLU A 119 -18.63 -18.77 -1.82
N ARG A 120 -18.47 -19.95 -1.20
CA ARG A 120 -17.20 -20.31 -0.53
C ARG A 120 -15.99 -20.15 -1.45
N ARG A 121 -16.10 -20.61 -2.70
CA ARG A 121 -14.98 -20.49 -3.66
C ARG A 121 -14.62 -19.03 -3.93
N LYS A 122 -15.63 -18.17 -4.11
CA LYS A 122 -15.43 -16.72 -4.30
C LYS A 122 -14.82 -16.06 -3.07
N ILE A 123 -15.34 -16.37 -1.88
CA ILE A 123 -14.87 -15.85 -0.59
C ILE A 123 -13.41 -16.25 -0.34
N MET A 124 -13.07 -17.53 -0.53
CA MET A 124 -11.69 -18.00 -0.38
C MET A 124 -10.74 -17.33 -1.37
N SER A 125 -11.17 -17.19 -2.63
CA SER A 125 -10.37 -16.51 -3.65
C SER A 125 -10.15 -15.04 -3.31
N ALA A 126 -11.16 -14.34 -2.82
CA ALA A 126 -11.06 -12.95 -2.40
C ALA A 126 -10.13 -12.79 -1.18
N TYR A 127 -10.24 -13.68 -0.19
CA TYR A 127 -9.39 -13.69 0.98
C TYR A 127 -7.91 -13.94 0.63
N GLU A 128 -7.64 -14.96 -0.17
CA GLU A 128 -6.28 -15.26 -0.64
C GLU A 128 -5.73 -14.16 -1.56
N ALA A 129 -6.58 -13.49 -2.35
CA ALA A 129 -6.18 -12.34 -3.16
C ALA A 129 -5.83 -11.15 -2.28
N GLY A 130 -6.63 -10.85 -1.26
CA GLY A 130 -6.35 -9.77 -0.31
C GLY A 130 -5.05 -9.98 0.45
N LEU A 131 -4.72 -11.22 0.84
CA LEU A 131 -3.43 -11.54 1.47
C LEU A 131 -2.23 -11.34 0.54
N ARG A 132 -2.39 -11.57 -0.77
CA ARG A 132 -1.34 -11.35 -1.76
C ARG A 132 -1.27 -9.91 -2.29
N GLY A 133 -2.30 -9.11 -2.01
CA GLY A 133 -2.42 -7.76 -2.51
C GLY A 133 -1.44 -6.83 -1.80
N ASP A 134 -1.25 -5.67 -2.43
CA ASP A 134 -0.52 -4.55 -1.87
C ASP A 134 -1.22 -4.07 -0.57
N THR A 135 -0.44 -3.51 0.36
CA THR A 135 -0.95 -2.91 1.58
C THR A 135 -1.56 -1.51 1.35
N TYR A 136 -1.28 -0.88 0.21
CA TYR A 136 -1.85 0.39 -0.19
C TYR A 136 -3.20 0.22 -0.92
N PHE A 137 -3.96 1.30 -0.99
CA PHE A 137 -5.31 1.31 -1.57
C PHE A 137 -5.27 1.20 -3.11
N GLU A 138 -6.04 0.26 -3.66
CA GLU A 138 -6.31 0.13 -5.10
C GLU A 138 -7.65 0.78 -5.46
N ARG A 139 -7.73 1.45 -6.62
CA ARG A 139 -8.91 2.18 -7.09
C ARG A 139 -9.80 1.35 -8.02
#